data_AF-A0A1I7SH09-F1
#
_entry.id   AF-A0A1I7SH09-F1
#
_cell.length_a   1.000
_cell.length_b   1.000
_cell.length_c   1.000
_cell.angle_alpha   90.00
_cell.angle_beta   90.00
_cell.angle_gamma   90.00
#
_symmetry.space_group_name_H-M   'P 1'
#
loop_
_entity.id
_entity.type
_entity.pdbx_description
1 polymer ?
#
loop_
_entity_poly.entity_id
_entity_poly.type
_entity_poly.pdbx_seq_one_letter_code
_entity_poly.pdbx_strand_id
1 'polypeptide(L)'
;MEVLFDRQEYDRLYNCSLYEQGYFDHMKVPNRVIGLFYILSGLTYISLYIPTIYVMALPKYRKFSCYKIMLFLAVIDSICLTMVCVLYGVFAYKGMVFCDSPMLFYVSGCIGTGKVVKSILNLCFA
;
A
#
# COMPACT_ATOMS: atom_id res chain seq x y z
N MET A 1 16.71 -0.36 0.81
CA MET A 1 15.95 -0.83 -0.37
C MET A 1 16.86 -0.80 -1.58
N GLU A 2 17.95 -1.55 -1.50
CA GLU A 2 18.98 -1.74 -2.55
C GLU A 2 19.25 -3.24 -2.70
N VAL A 3 19.10 -3.98 -1.60
CA VAL A 3 19.13 -5.44 -1.49
C VAL A 3 18.25 -6.20 -2.51
N LEU A 4 17.22 -5.60 -3.14
CA LEU A 4 16.45 -6.30 -4.18
C LEU A 4 17.18 -6.33 -5.55
N PHE A 5 17.98 -5.31 -5.84
CA PHE A 5 18.70 -5.21 -7.12
C PHE A 5 20.02 -5.99 -7.08
N ASP A 6 20.61 -6.16 -5.90
CA ASP A 6 21.71 -7.09 -5.68
C ASP A 6 21.18 -8.51 -5.51
N ARG A 7 21.30 -9.31 -6.57
CA ARG A 7 20.77 -10.67 -6.59
C ARG A 7 21.50 -11.61 -5.61
N GLN A 8 22.79 -11.41 -5.38
CA GLN A 8 23.55 -12.26 -4.47
C GLN A 8 23.15 -12.00 -3.01
N GLU A 9 23.02 -10.73 -2.63
CA GLU A 9 22.58 -10.36 -1.28
C GLU A 9 21.11 -10.76 -1.05
N TYR A 10 20.24 -10.58 -2.05
CA TYR A 10 18.84 -11.03 -2.02
C TYR A 10 18.73 -12.54 -1.81
N ASP A 11 19.43 -13.34 -2.62
CA ASP A 11 19.40 -14.80 -2.56
C ASP A 11 20.10 -15.35 -1.30
N ARG A 12 20.82 -14.52 -0.55
CA ARG A 12 21.35 -14.87 0.77
C ARG A 12 20.34 -14.65 1.89
N LEU A 13 19.53 -13.58 1.81
CA LEU A 13 18.61 -13.14 2.88
C LEU A 13 17.17 -13.63 2.70
N TYR A 14 16.68 -13.75 1.47
CA TYR A 14 15.27 -13.97 1.14
C TYR A 14 15.03 -15.22 0.26
N ASN A 15 15.94 -16.19 0.33
CA ASN A 15 15.83 -17.40 -0.48
C ASN A 15 14.73 -18.34 0.01
N CYS A 16 13.65 -18.41 -0.77
CA CYS A 16 12.54 -19.31 -0.48
C CYS A 16 12.79 -20.76 -0.96
N SER A 17 13.81 -21.01 -1.78
CA SER A 17 14.13 -22.37 -2.29
C SER A 17 14.76 -23.29 -1.24
N LEU A 18 15.16 -22.75 -0.09
CA LEU A 18 15.67 -23.51 1.05
C LEU A 18 14.56 -24.32 1.75
N TYR A 19 13.30 -23.93 1.56
CA TYR A 19 12.14 -24.51 2.24
C TYR A 19 11.34 -25.40 1.28
N GLU A 20 10.82 -26.51 1.81
CA GLU A 20 9.97 -27.43 1.05
C GLU A 20 8.66 -26.74 0.64
N GLN A 21 8.13 -27.07 -0.55
CA GLN A 21 6.88 -26.50 -1.05
C GLN A 21 5.74 -26.77 -0.05
N GLY A 22 5.14 -25.70 0.49
CA GLY A 22 4.11 -25.79 1.52
C GLY A 22 4.60 -25.66 2.98
N TYR A 23 5.92 -25.55 3.21
CA TYR A 23 6.47 -25.35 4.56
C TYR A 23 5.84 -24.16 5.28
N PHE A 24 5.69 -23.04 4.58
CA PHE A 24 5.07 -21.84 5.14
C PHE A 24 3.57 -22.01 5.36
N ASP A 25 2.86 -22.80 4.55
CA ASP A 25 1.40 -22.99 4.68
C ASP A 25 1.02 -23.57 6.04
N HIS A 26 1.86 -24.44 6.60
CA HIS A 26 1.66 -24.99 7.95
C HIS A 26 1.94 -23.98 9.08
N MET A 27 2.71 -22.93 8.80
CA MET A 27 3.04 -21.86 9.76
C MET A 27 2.24 -20.57 9.54
N LYS A 28 1.38 -20.51 8.50
CA LYS A 28 0.49 -19.36 8.30
C LYS A 28 -0.49 -19.28 9.48
N VAL A 29 -0.40 -18.20 10.24
CA VAL A 29 -1.36 -17.87 11.30
C VAL A 29 -2.26 -16.74 10.77
N PRO A 30 -3.35 -17.07 10.03
CA PRO A 30 -4.22 -16.05 9.48
C PRO A 30 -4.99 -15.35 10.59
N ASN A 31 -4.86 -14.02 10.67
CA ASN A 31 -5.68 -13.22 11.56
C ASN A 31 -6.87 -12.64 10.80
N ARG A 32 -7.90 -13.47 10.66
CA ARG A 32 -9.11 -13.13 9.89
C ARG A 32 -9.85 -11.93 10.46
N VAL A 33 -9.86 -11.77 11.78
CA VAL A 33 -10.56 -10.65 12.45
C VAL A 33 -9.88 -9.33 12.12
N ILE A 34 -8.56 -9.26 12.30
CA ILE A 34 -7.79 -8.06 12.01
C ILE A 34 -7.83 -7.74 10.51
N GLY A 35 -7.66 -8.76 9.65
CA GLY A 35 -7.73 -8.58 8.20
C GLY A 35 -9.09 -8.04 7.74
N LEU A 36 -10.19 -8.59 8.27
CA LEU A 36 -11.53 -8.10 7.96
C LEU A 36 -11.74 -6.66 8.43
N PHE A 37 -11.27 -6.32 9.63
CA PHE A 37 -11.37 -4.96 10.17
C PHE A 37 -10.63 -3.93 9.29
N TYR A 38 -9.44 -4.27 8.79
CA TYR A 38 -8.71 -3.43 7.84
C TYR A 38 -9.44 -3.25 6.50
N ILE A 39 -10.03 -4.32 5.95
CA ILE A 39 -10.77 -4.22 4.68
C ILE A 39 -12.02 -3.36 4.84
N LEU A 40 -12.80 -3.57 5.91
CA LEU A 40 -14.03 -2.81 6.16
C LEU A 40 -13.75 -1.33 6.44
N SER A 41 -12.76 -1.04 7.28
CA SER A 41 -12.36 0.35 7.54
C SER A 41 -11.82 1.02 6.27
N GLY A 42 -10.99 0.34 5.49
CA GLY A 42 -10.48 0.82 4.21
C GLY A 42 -11.59 1.19 3.22
N LEU A 43 -12.58 0.31 3.04
CA LEU A 43 -13.73 0.57 2.18
C LEU A 43 -14.57 1.76 2.64
N THR A 44 -14.74 1.91 3.96
CA THR A 44 -15.47 3.03 4.56
C THR A 44 -14.77 4.36 4.27
N TYR A 45 -13.45 4.43 4.48
CA TYR A 45 -12.67 5.64 4.22
C TYR A 45 -12.60 5.98 2.73
N ILE A 46 -12.42 4.99 1.84
CA ILE A 46 -12.43 5.22 0.39
C ILE A 46 -13.76 5.83 -0.05
N SER A 47 -14.88 5.33 0.47
CA SER A 47 -16.22 5.87 0.19
C SER A 47 -16.37 7.32 0.65
N LEU A 48 -15.73 7.70 1.75
CA LEU A 48 -15.72 9.07 2.29
C LEU A 48 -14.79 10.01 1.49
N TYR A 49 -13.72 9.48 0.92
CA TYR A 49 -12.77 10.26 0.13
C TYR A 49 -13.33 10.71 -1.23
N ILE A 50 -14.17 9.90 -1.87
CA ILE A 50 -14.80 10.23 -3.17
C ILE A 50 -15.55 11.58 -3.15
N PRO A 51 -16.52 11.81 -2.24
CA PRO A 51 -17.24 13.08 -2.18
C PRO A 51 -16.33 14.23 -1.73
N THR A 52 -15.35 13.95 -0.87
CA THR A 52 -14.41 14.96 -0.35
C THR A 52 -13.53 15.51 -1.47
N ILE A 53 -12.96 14.64 -2.31
CA ILE A 53 -12.17 15.03 -3.49
C ILE A 53 -13.06 15.78 -4.49
N TYR A 54 -14.29 15.30 -4.72
CA TYR A 54 -15.23 15.99 -5.61
C TYR A 54 -15.49 17.42 -5.16
N VAL A 55 -15.82 17.64 -3.87
CA VAL A 55 -16.10 18.98 -3.33
C VAL A 55 -14.86 19.89 -3.43
N MET A 56 -13.67 19.37 -3.12
CA MET A 56 -12.43 20.14 -3.21
C MET A 56 -12.01 20.46 -4.66
N ALA A 57 -12.46 19.66 -5.63
CA ALA A 57 -12.17 19.89 -7.05
C ALA A 57 -13.01 21.03 -7.66
N LEU A 58 -14.06 21.51 -6.99
CA LEU A 58 -14.88 22.61 -7.49
C LEU A 58 -14.03 23.88 -7.71
N PRO A 59 -14.25 24.60 -8.83
CA PRO A 59 -13.47 25.79 -9.19
C PRO A 59 -13.56 26.91 -8.15
N LYS A 60 -14.65 26.95 -7.36
CA LYS A 60 -14.87 27.89 -6.26
C LYS A 60 -13.80 27.78 -5.16
N TYR A 61 -13.35 26.56 -4.85
CA TYR A 61 -12.38 26.29 -3.77
C TYR A 61 -10.94 26.20 -4.27
N ARG A 62 -10.73 25.83 -5.55
CA ARG A 62 -9.40 25.72 -6.17
C ARG A 62 -8.63 27.05 -6.31
N LYS A 63 -9.30 28.20 -6.08
CA LYS A 63 -8.70 29.54 -6.07
C LYS A 63 -7.71 29.73 -4.93
N PHE A 64 -7.88 29.02 -3.81
CA PHE A 64 -6.99 29.12 -2.65
C PHE A 64 -5.88 28.06 -2.71
N SER A 65 -4.63 28.47 -2.49
CA SER A 65 -3.46 27.58 -2.50
C SER A 65 -3.57 26.43 -1.49
N CYS A 66 -4.23 26.66 -0.35
CA CYS A 66 -4.45 25.65 0.68
C CYS A 66 -5.26 24.44 0.15
N TYR A 67 -6.32 24.69 -0.63
CA TYR A 67 -7.15 23.62 -1.20
C TYR A 67 -6.42 22.77 -2.24
N LYS A 68 -5.41 23.32 -2.94
CA LYS A 68 -4.56 22.53 -3.85
C LYS A 68 -3.74 21.50 -3.10
N ILE A 69 -3.15 21.89 -1.97
CA ILE A 69 -2.38 20.99 -1.11
C ILE A 69 -3.30 19.95 -0.47
N MET A 70 -4.47 20.35 0.03
CA MET A 70 -5.45 19.41 0.60
C MET A 70 -5.93 18.37 -0.41
N LEU A 71 -6.18 18.79 -1.66
CA LEU A 71 -6.56 17.85 -2.74
C LEU A 71 -5.43 16.88 -3.08
N PHE A 72 -4.18 17.36 -3.11
CA PHE A 72 -3.01 16.51 -3.33
C PHE A 72 -2.83 15.46 -2.22
N LEU A 73 -2.96 15.88 -0.95
CA LEU A 73 -2.94 14.96 0.18
C LEU A 73 -4.08 13.93 0.10
N ALA A 74 -5.29 14.36 -0.27
CA ALA A 74 -6.43 13.45 -0.39
C ALA A 74 -6.20 12.37 -1.47
N VAL A 75 -5.56 12.71 -2.58
CA VAL A 75 -5.19 11.74 -3.63
C VAL A 75 -4.14 10.76 -3.11
N ILE A 76 -3.09 11.25 -2.43
CA ILE A 76 -2.08 10.36 -1.83
C ILE A 76 -2.71 9.41 -0.81
N ASP A 77 -3.57 9.94 0.06
CA ASP A 77 -4.17 9.16 1.13
C ASP A 77 -5.09 8.07 0.56
N SER A 78 -5.85 8.35 -0.51
CA SER A 78 -6.66 7.34 -1.18
C SER A 78 -5.83 6.20 -1.82
N ILE A 79 -4.66 6.52 -2.40
CA ILE A 79 -3.71 5.51 -2.91
C ILE A 79 -3.14 4.69 -1.74
N CYS A 80 -2.76 5.37 -0.66
CA CYS A 80 -2.22 4.73 0.54
C CYS A 80 -3.24 3.79 1.20
N LEU A 81 -4.47 4.25 1.39
CA LEU A 81 -5.59 3.47 1.93
C LEU A 81 -5.85 2.20 1.12
N THR A 82 -5.84 2.30 -0.20
CA THR A 82 -6.04 1.14 -1.07
C THR A 82 -4.91 0.11 -0.88
N MET A 83 -3.66 0.58 -0.81
CA MET A 83 -2.49 -0.30 -0.74
C MET A 83 -2.20 -0.80 0.67
N VAL A 84 -2.59 -0.06 1.71
CA VAL A 84 -2.38 -0.47 3.10
C VAL A 84 -3.58 -1.26 3.58
N CYS A 85 -4.78 -0.68 3.57
CA CYS A 85 -5.94 -1.32 4.18
C CYS A 85 -6.46 -2.52 3.36
N VAL A 86 -6.51 -2.42 2.03
CA VAL A 86 -7.00 -3.53 1.19
C VAL A 86 -5.92 -4.61 1.03
N LEU A 87 -4.71 -4.23 0.63
CA LEU A 87 -3.64 -5.21 0.39
C LEU A 87 -3.19 -5.90 1.68
N TYR A 88 -2.85 -5.14 2.75
CA TYR A 88 -2.46 -5.77 4.02
C TYR A 88 -3.64 -6.43 4.71
N GLY A 89 -4.87 -5.93 4.51
CA GLY A 89 -6.08 -6.62 4.97
C GLY A 89 -6.21 -8.01 4.35
N VAL A 90 -6.00 -8.14 3.04
CA VAL A 90 -5.97 -9.44 2.34
C VAL A 90 -4.79 -10.29 2.81
N PHE A 91 -3.62 -9.70 3.03
CA PHE A 91 -2.45 -10.41 3.53
C PHE A 91 -2.69 -10.99 4.93
N ALA A 92 -3.27 -10.19 5.84
CA ALA A 92 -3.62 -10.61 7.19
C ALA A 92 -4.75 -11.65 7.19
N TYR A 93 -5.73 -11.52 6.30
CA TYR A 93 -6.83 -12.48 6.16
C TYR A 93 -6.34 -13.86 5.70
N LYS A 94 -5.41 -13.89 4.74
CA LYS A 94 -4.83 -15.13 4.21
C LYS A 94 -3.60 -15.63 4.99
N GLY A 95 -2.99 -14.78 5.82
CA GLY A 95 -1.70 -15.05 6.46
C GLY A 95 -0.55 -15.18 5.45
N MET A 96 -0.61 -14.43 4.33
CA MET A 96 0.42 -14.55 3.28
C MET A 96 1.78 -14.08 3.76
N VAL A 97 2.82 -14.77 3.29
CA VAL A 97 4.22 -14.48 3.60
C VAL A 97 4.96 -13.98 2.36
N PHE A 98 6.15 -13.42 2.55
CA PHE A 98 6.97 -12.88 1.46
C PHE A 98 7.18 -13.88 0.31
N CYS A 99 7.36 -15.17 0.64
CA CYS A 99 7.58 -16.23 -0.35
C CYS A 99 6.39 -16.54 -1.26
N ASP A 100 5.16 -16.16 -0.89
CA ASP A 100 3.99 -16.37 -1.77
C ASP A 100 4.01 -15.40 -2.96
N SER A 101 4.44 -14.15 -2.74
CA SER A 101 4.43 -13.09 -3.76
C SER A 101 5.39 -11.95 -3.38
N PRO A 102 6.71 -12.10 -3.62
CA PRO A 102 7.72 -11.15 -3.16
C PRO A 102 7.56 -9.75 -3.77
N MET A 103 7.09 -9.68 -5.03
CA MET A 103 6.82 -8.41 -5.72
C MET A 103 5.70 -7.60 -5.04
N LEU A 104 4.66 -8.25 -4.53
CA LEU A 104 3.55 -7.56 -3.88
C LEU A 104 3.98 -6.93 -2.54
N PHE A 105 4.76 -7.66 -1.75
CA PHE A 105 5.36 -7.15 -0.51
C PHE A 105 6.36 -6.02 -0.77
N TYR A 106 7.11 -6.09 -1.87
CA TYR A 106 8.02 -5.03 -2.26
C TYR A 106 7.28 -3.74 -2.64
N VAL A 107 6.26 -3.85 -3.51
CA VAL A 107 5.46 -2.70 -3.95
C VAL A 107 4.74 -2.07 -2.76
N SER A 108 4.18 -2.87 -1.84
CA SER A 108 3.50 -2.34 -0.66
C SER A 108 4.45 -1.59 0.28
N GLY A 109 5.69 -2.09 0.44
CA GLY A 109 6.74 -1.41 1.21
C GLY A 109 7.22 -0.11 0.58
N CYS A 110 7.35 -0.06 -0.76
CA CYS A 110 7.68 1.16 -1.51
C CYS A 110 6.64 2.28 -1.31
N ILE A 111 5.37 1.90 -1.28
CA ILE A 111 4.25 2.83 -1.10
C ILE A 111 4.21 3.33 0.34
N GLY A 112 4.39 2.44 1.33
CA GLY A 112 4.45 2.82 2.74
C GLY A 112 5.62 3.74 3.11
N THR A 113 6.76 3.60 2.43
CA THR A 113 7.93 4.51 2.62
C THR A 113 7.85 5.80 1.81
N GLY A 114 6.75 6.05 1.09
CA GLY A 114 6.50 7.33 0.41
C GLY A 114 7.37 7.59 -0.83
N LYS A 115 8.12 6.60 -1.34
CA LYS A 115 8.95 6.78 -2.55
C LYS A 115 8.10 7.08 -3.79
N VAL A 116 6.96 6.39 -3.91
CA VAL A 116 5.96 6.62 -4.97
C VAL A 116 5.35 8.02 -4.83
N VAL A 117 5.09 8.44 -3.60
CA VAL A 117 4.57 9.79 -3.28
C VAL A 117 5.53 10.88 -3.75
N LYS A 118 6.84 10.67 -3.57
CA LYS A 118 7.89 11.59 -4.06
C LYS A 118 7.89 11.73 -5.58
N SER A 119 7.66 10.63 -6.30
CA SER A 119 7.56 10.62 -7.76
C SER A 119 6.30 11.34 -8.27
N ILE A 120 5.15 11.11 -7.62
CA ILE A 120 3.90 11.80 -7.94
C ILE A 120 3.99 13.30 -7.62
N LEU A 121 4.64 13.67 -6.51
CA LEU A 121 4.89 15.07 -6.15
C LEU A 121 5.73 15.77 -7.23
N ASN A 122 6.80 15.13 -7.71
CA ASN A 122 7.65 15.69 -8.77
C ASN A 122 6.89 15.84 -10.11
N LEU A 123 5.96 14.95 -10.44
CA LEU A 123 5.14 15.05 -11.65
C LEU A 123 4.04 16.12 -11.56
N CYS A 124 3.61 16.49 -10.36
CA CYS A 124 2.52 17.45 -10.13
C CYS A 124 3.03 18.89 -9.85
N PHE A 125 4.30 19.02 -9.44
CA PHE A 125 4.98 20.30 -9.18
C PHE A 125 6.05 20.68 -10.22
N ALA A 126 6.33 19.84 -11.22
CA ALA A 126 7.09 20.20 -12.42
C ALA A 126 6.16 20.77 -13.49
#